data_AF-A0A5U7BB87-F1
#
_entry.id   AF-A0A5U7BB87-F1
#
_cell.length_a   1.000
_cell.length_b   1.000
_cell.length_c   1.000
_cell.angle_alpha   90.00
_cell.angle_beta   90.00
_cell.angle_gamma   90.00
#
_symmetry.space_group_name_H-M   'P 1'
#
loop_
_entity.id
_entity.type
_entity.pdbx_description
1 polymer ?
#
loop_
_entity_poly.entity_id
_entity_poly.type
_entity_poly.pdbx_seq_one_letter_code
_entity_poly.pdbx_strand_id
1 'polypeptide(L)'
;MKRFAFALWLSAISLNAYADSANCHQKANTPESIAATMDQALQLKQQLNSQSDPVVILVRQGQDMSSRHLTWSHAGYAMRQPNGDWRVYHNLNTCGTAESALYIQGLYEFLADDLVNQSIAVLRPRSDIATALQTLL
;
A
#
# COMPACT_ATOMS: atom_id res chain seq x y z
N MET A 1 -49.20 -9.79 -9.52
CA MET A 1 -48.75 -10.59 -8.35
C MET A 1 -47.40 -11.28 -8.58
N LYS A 2 -47.22 -12.09 -9.64
CA LYS A 2 -45.94 -12.82 -9.90
C LYS A 2 -44.70 -11.93 -10.09
N ARG A 3 -44.84 -10.73 -10.67
CA ARG A 3 -43.72 -9.76 -10.85
C ARG A 3 -43.27 -9.08 -9.54
N PHE A 4 -44.20 -8.85 -8.62
CA PHE A 4 -43.88 -8.32 -7.29
C PHE A 4 -43.20 -9.37 -6.41
N ALA A 5 -43.58 -10.64 -6.53
CA ALA A 5 -42.91 -11.74 -5.84
C ALA A 5 -41.45 -11.91 -6.28
N PHE A 6 -41.13 -11.70 -7.57
CA PHE A 6 -39.77 -11.79 -8.09
C PHE A 6 -38.88 -10.64 -7.61
N ALA A 7 -39.41 -9.42 -7.54
CA ALA A 7 -38.68 -8.26 -7.01
C ALA A 7 -38.35 -8.42 -5.51
N LEU A 8 -39.30 -8.97 -4.72
CA LEU A 8 -39.08 -9.27 -3.30
C LEU A 8 -38.00 -10.35 -3.09
N TRP A 9 -37.87 -11.28 -4.03
CA TRP A 9 -36.88 -12.35 -4.00
C TRP A 9 -35.45 -11.85 -4.30
N LEU A 10 -35.28 -10.90 -5.24
CA LEU A 10 -33.96 -10.32 -5.50
C LEU A 10 -33.45 -9.45 -4.34
N SER A 11 -34.34 -8.76 -3.60
CA SER A 11 -33.95 -7.99 -2.42
C SER A 11 -33.56 -8.85 -1.21
N ALA A 12 -33.94 -10.14 -1.18
CA ALA A 12 -33.60 -11.04 -0.08
C ALA A 12 -32.22 -11.71 -0.22
N ILE A 13 -31.54 -11.54 -1.38
CA ILE A 13 -30.24 -12.18 -1.68
C ILE A 13 -29.10 -11.14 -1.73
N SER A 14 -29.33 -9.90 -1.29
CA SER A 14 -28.23 -8.95 -1.06
C SER A 14 -27.44 -9.37 0.18
N LEU A 15 -26.61 -10.40 0.00
CA LEU A 15 -25.55 -10.78 0.93
C LEU A 15 -24.59 -9.59 1.03
N ASN A 16 -24.31 -9.14 2.25
CA ASN A 16 -23.24 -8.18 2.49
C ASN A 16 -21.93 -8.78 1.97
N ALA A 17 -21.30 -8.12 1.02
CA ALA A 17 -19.94 -8.45 0.62
C ALA A 17 -19.03 -8.12 1.81
N TYR A 18 -18.63 -9.14 2.57
CA TYR A 18 -17.64 -8.99 3.62
C TYR A 18 -16.25 -9.02 2.99
N ALA A 19 -15.51 -7.93 3.13
CA ALA A 19 -14.06 -7.98 2.97
C ALA A 19 -13.50 -8.75 4.17
N ASP A 20 -13.02 -9.96 3.93
CA ASP A 20 -12.39 -10.76 4.98
C ASP A 20 -11.01 -10.15 5.32
N SER A 21 -10.97 -9.41 6.42
CA SER A 21 -9.75 -8.87 7.03
C SER A 21 -9.36 -9.66 8.28
N ALA A 22 -9.82 -10.90 8.44
CA ALA A 22 -9.56 -11.69 9.65
C ALA A 22 -8.10 -12.14 9.77
N ASN A 23 -7.35 -12.16 8.66
CA ASN A 23 -5.94 -12.52 8.65
C ASN A 23 -5.03 -11.31 8.91
N CYS A 24 -5.20 -10.66 10.06
CA CYS A 24 -4.31 -9.62 10.53
C CYS A 24 -3.70 -9.98 11.90
N HIS A 25 -2.88 -11.02 11.96
CA HIS A 25 -2.17 -11.26 13.20
C HIS A 25 -1.13 -10.15 13.38
N GLN A 26 -1.36 -9.24 14.33
CA GLN A 26 -0.34 -8.28 14.74
C GLN A 26 0.86 -9.08 15.26
N LYS A 27 1.87 -9.22 14.41
CA LYS A 27 3.13 -9.82 14.81
C LYS A 27 3.90 -8.79 15.64
N ALA A 28 4.20 -9.14 16.89
CA ALA A 28 5.07 -8.30 17.70
C ALA A 28 6.45 -8.23 17.03
N ASN A 29 6.85 -7.02 16.61
CA ASN A 29 8.15 -6.80 16.02
C ASN A 29 9.24 -6.91 17.10
N THR A 30 10.29 -7.67 16.79
CA THR A 30 11.52 -7.74 17.60
C THR A 30 12.38 -6.48 17.37
N PRO A 31 13.22 -6.08 18.33
CA PRO A 31 14.20 -5.00 18.10
C PRO A 31 15.06 -5.23 16.85
N GLU A 32 15.45 -6.47 16.58
CA GLU A 32 16.25 -6.86 15.42
C GLU A 32 15.48 -6.64 14.11
N SER A 33 14.20 -7.02 14.04
CA SER A 33 13.37 -6.81 12.85
C SER A 33 13.06 -5.34 12.62
N ILE A 34 12.89 -4.55 13.69
CA ILE A 34 12.76 -3.09 13.60
C ILE A 34 14.03 -2.49 13.02
N ALA A 35 15.20 -2.83 13.57
CA ALA A 35 16.48 -2.32 13.10
C ALA A 35 16.75 -2.67 11.63
N ALA A 36 16.46 -3.92 11.21
CA ALA A 36 16.59 -4.34 9.82
C ALA A 36 15.68 -3.54 8.88
N THR A 37 14.44 -3.27 9.29
CA THR A 37 13.48 -2.47 8.50
C THR A 37 13.92 -1.00 8.41
N MET A 38 14.46 -0.45 9.50
CA MET A 38 15.03 0.91 9.50
C MET A 38 16.24 1.02 8.58
N ASP A 39 17.14 0.04 8.58
CA ASP A 39 18.30 0.01 7.68
C ASP A 39 17.84 -0.03 6.21
N GLN A 40 16.86 -0.87 5.90
CA GLN A 40 16.28 -0.93 4.56
C GLN A 40 15.64 0.40 4.14
N ALA A 41 14.87 1.05 5.03
CA ALA A 41 14.28 2.35 4.76
C ALA A 41 15.35 3.43 4.50
N LEU A 42 16.48 3.37 5.21
CA LEU A 42 17.61 4.27 5.01
C LEU A 42 18.29 4.02 3.65
N GLN A 43 18.55 2.77 3.29
CA GLN A 43 19.11 2.42 1.97
C GLN A 43 18.19 2.86 0.83
N LEU A 44 16.88 2.65 0.97
CA LEU A 44 15.89 3.15 0.00
C LEU A 44 15.92 4.67 -0.10
N LYS A 45 15.96 5.39 1.04
CA LYS A 45 16.08 6.87 1.03
C LYS A 45 17.32 7.32 0.27
N GLN A 46 18.46 6.68 0.50
CA GLN A 46 19.72 6.99 -0.20
C GLN A 46 19.59 6.74 -1.71
N GLN A 47 19.00 5.61 -2.10
CA GLN A 47 18.75 5.29 -3.51
C GLN A 47 17.82 6.32 -4.17
N LEU A 48 16.72 6.69 -3.51
CA LEU A 48 15.78 7.67 -4.04
C LEU A 48 16.44 9.05 -4.17
N ASN A 49 17.23 9.46 -3.18
CA ASN A 49 17.94 10.74 -3.19
C ASN A 49 19.15 10.78 -4.15
N SER A 50 19.53 9.66 -4.77
CA SER A 50 20.53 9.64 -5.85
C SER A 50 20.01 10.24 -7.16
N GLN A 51 18.70 10.46 -7.26
CA GLN A 51 18.02 11.06 -8.41
C GLN A 51 17.24 12.30 -7.97
N SER A 52 16.90 13.17 -8.93
CA SER A 52 16.10 14.37 -8.67
C SER A 52 14.60 14.17 -8.89
N ASP A 53 14.10 12.94 -8.68
CA ASP A 53 12.69 12.62 -8.85
C ASP A 53 11.83 13.36 -7.79
N PRO A 54 10.78 14.10 -8.18
CA PRO A 54 9.87 14.72 -7.21
C PRO A 54 8.89 13.70 -6.62
N VAL A 55 8.51 12.70 -7.41
CA VAL A 55 7.58 11.62 -7.05
C VAL A 55 8.05 10.32 -7.70
N VAL A 56 7.99 9.22 -6.95
CA VAL A 56 8.15 7.86 -7.47
C VAL A 56 6.97 7.00 -7.04
N ILE A 57 6.75 5.88 -7.73
CA ILE A 57 5.80 4.85 -7.27
C ILE A 57 6.61 3.73 -6.64
N LEU A 58 6.31 3.44 -5.38
CA LEU A 58 6.89 2.32 -4.65
C LEU A 58 5.93 1.14 -4.70
N VAL A 59 6.43 -0.04 -5.05
CA VAL A 59 5.65 -1.28 -5.02
C VAL A 59 6.35 -2.34 -4.19
N ARG A 60 5.57 -3.08 -3.39
CA ARG A 60 6.07 -4.11 -2.46
C ARG A 60 5.15 -5.33 -2.45
N GLN A 61 5.65 -6.46 -1.98
CA GLN A 61 4.86 -7.67 -1.79
C GLN A 61 4.33 -7.73 -0.35
N GLY A 62 3.21 -7.04 -0.10
CA GLY A 62 2.51 -7.08 1.19
C GLY A 62 1.66 -8.34 1.38
N GLN A 63 1.26 -9.01 0.30
CA GLN A 63 0.51 -10.27 0.32
C GLN A 63 1.05 -11.20 -0.76
N ASP A 64 0.98 -12.50 -0.51
CA ASP A 64 1.35 -13.49 -1.52
C ASP A 64 0.23 -13.60 -2.56
N MET A 65 0.53 -13.13 -3.77
CA MET A 65 -0.37 -13.14 -4.93
C MET A 65 0.12 -14.11 -6.01
N SER A 66 1.00 -15.06 -5.67
CA SER A 66 1.59 -16.04 -6.60
C SER A 66 0.54 -16.92 -7.29
N SER A 67 -0.55 -17.25 -6.59
CA SER A 67 -1.71 -17.97 -7.16
C SER A 67 -2.39 -17.23 -8.33
N ARG A 68 -2.16 -15.92 -8.45
CA ARG A 68 -2.64 -15.05 -9.52
C ARG A 68 -1.53 -14.61 -10.48
N HIS A 69 -0.34 -15.20 -10.36
CA HIS A 69 0.85 -14.83 -11.12
C HIS A 69 1.25 -13.35 -10.98
N LEU A 70 1.02 -12.75 -9.80
CA LEU A 70 1.41 -11.38 -9.48
C LEU A 70 2.51 -11.37 -8.42
N THR A 71 3.52 -10.53 -8.63
CA THR A 71 4.62 -10.33 -7.66
C THR A 71 4.31 -9.21 -6.66
N TRP A 72 3.75 -8.10 -7.15
CA TRP A 72 3.49 -6.91 -6.34
C TRP A 72 2.02 -6.85 -5.97
N SER A 73 1.73 -6.64 -4.69
CA SER A 73 0.36 -6.60 -4.18
C SER A 73 -0.02 -5.22 -3.61
N HIS A 74 0.98 -4.38 -3.30
CA HIS A 74 0.78 -3.09 -2.67
C HIS A 74 1.60 -2.00 -3.35
N ALA A 75 1.02 -0.81 -3.45
CA ALA A 75 1.66 0.35 -4.08
C ALA A 75 1.42 1.63 -3.27
N GLY A 76 2.34 2.58 -3.40
CA GLY A 76 2.21 3.92 -2.86
C GLY A 76 2.95 4.94 -3.71
N TYR A 77 2.47 6.19 -3.68
CA TYR A 77 3.18 7.32 -4.27
C TYR A 77 4.09 7.93 -3.22
N ALA A 78 5.40 7.88 -3.43
CA ALA A 78 6.36 8.53 -2.56
C ALA A 78 6.70 9.91 -3.12
N MET A 79 6.37 10.96 -2.37
CA MET A 79 6.68 12.35 -2.72
C MET A 79 7.84 12.88 -1.87
N ARG A 80 8.83 13.44 -2.56
CA ARG A 80 10.00 14.05 -1.93
C ARG A 80 9.61 15.35 -1.23
N GLN A 81 10.04 15.50 0.02
CA GLN A 81 9.83 16.69 0.83
C GLN A 81 10.99 17.68 0.69
N PRO A 82 10.80 18.98 1.03
CA PRO A 82 11.87 19.98 0.93
C PRO A 82 13.15 19.65 1.71
N ASN A 83 13.02 18.90 2.82
CA ASN A 83 14.15 18.46 3.65
C ASN A 83 14.84 17.17 3.13
N GLY A 84 14.40 16.62 1.99
CA GLY A 84 14.94 15.40 1.40
C GLY A 84 14.41 14.09 2.01
N ASP A 85 13.42 14.17 2.89
CA ASP A 85 12.62 13.01 3.31
C ASP A 85 11.56 12.66 2.27
N TRP A 86 10.90 11.52 2.46
CA TRP A 86 9.86 11.02 1.58
C TRP A 86 8.59 10.74 2.37
N ARG A 87 7.46 11.19 1.84
CA ARG A 87 6.13 10.83 2.35
C ARG A 87 5.44 9.92 1.35
N VAL A 88 4.99 8.77 1.83
CA VAL A 88 4.34 7.74 1.02
C VAL A 88 2.84 7.82 1.23
N TYR A 89 2.13 8.10 0.14
CA TYR A 89 0.69 8.17 0.05
C TYR A 89 0.19 6.83 -0.48
N HIS A 90 -0.55 6.09 0.34
CA HIS A 90 -1.04 4.75 -0.01
C HIS A 90 -2.33 4.43 0.74
N ASN A 91 -3.19 3.62 0.13
CA ASN A 91 -4.39 3.14 0.78
C ASN A 91 -4.05 1.95 1.65
N LEU A 92 -4.51 1.92 2.90
CA LEU A 92 -4.48 0.74 3.75
C LEU A 92 -5.88 0.46 4.27
N ASN A 93 -6.11 -0.80 4.61
CA ASN A 93 -7.33 -1.22 5.30
C ASN A 93 -7.07 -1.23 6.79
N THR A 94 -8.01 -0.69 7.56
CA THR A 94 -8.01 -0.85 9.01
C THR A 94 -8.19 -2.32 9.30
N CYS A 95 -7.26 -2.86 10.04
CA CYS A 95 -7.27 -4.27 10.33
C CYS A 95 -8.54 -4.70 11.09
N GLY A 96 -9.11 -5.85 10.73
CA GLY A 96 -10.31 -6.39 11.37
C GLY A 96 -11.60 -5.69 10.92
N THR A 97 -11.52 -4.75 9.97
CA THR A 97 -12.67 -4.05 9.42
C THR A 97 -12.64 -4.04 7.89
N ALA A 98 -13.76 -3.67 7.28
CA ALA A 98 -13.87 -3.41 5.84
C ALA A 98 -13.51 -1.95 5.47
N GLU A 99 -12.98 -1.17 6.42
CA GLU A 99 -12.70 0.24 6.21
C GLU A 99 -11.31 0.42 5.59
N SER A 100 -11.23 1.31 4.59
CA SER A 100 -9.98 1.72 3.97
C SER A 100 -9.79 3.22 4.09
N ALA A 101 -8.57 3.67 4.31
CA ALA A 101 -8.23 5.08 4.31
C ALA A 101 -6.95 5.34 3.54
N LEU A 102 -6.76 6.59 3.12
CA LEU A 102 -5.49 7.08 2.59
C LEU A 102 -4.57 7.41 3.76
N TYR A 103 -3.43 6.74 3.81
CA TYR A 103 -2.38 6.98 4.80
C TYR A 103 -1.24 7.77 4.16
N ILE A 104 -0.61 8.62 4.97
CA ILE A 104 0.56 9.40 4.59
C ILE A 104 1.67 9.09 5.60
N GLN A 105 2.57 8.19 5.25
CA GLN A 105 3.59 7.69 6.17
C GLN A 105 5.01 7.92 5.64
N GLY A 106 6.03 7.51 6.40
CA GLY A 106 7.42 7.50 5.93
C GLY A 106 7.76 6.20 5.21
N LEU A 107 9.02 6.10 4.77
CA LEU A 107 9.53 4.88 4.11
C LEU A 107 9.58 3.69 5.08
N TYR A 108 9.85 3.92 6.36
CA TYR A 108 9.88 2.86 7.37
C TYR A 108 8.50 2.22 7.52
N GLU A 109 7.46 3.00 7.76
CA GLU A 109 6.11 2.48 7.94
C GLU A 109 5.60 1.77 6.68
N PHE A 110 5.95 2.29 5.49
CA PHE A 110 5.65 1.62 4.22
C PHE A 110 6.34 0.25 4.08
N LEU A 111 7.47 0.01 4.75
CA LEU A 111 8.19 -1.25 4.74
C LEU A 111 7.85 -2.16 5.94
N ALA A 112 7.36 -1.59 7.04
CA ALA A 112 7.15 -2.28 8.32
C ALA A 112 5.86 -3.11 8.41
N ASP A 113 5.03 -3.10 7.37
CA ASP A 113 3.72 -3.76 7.37
C ASP A 113 3.81 -5.17 6.74
N ASP A 114 4.17 -6.13 7.59
CA ASP A 114 4.22 -7.60 7.41
C ASP A 114 4.43 -8.10 5.96
N LEU A 115 5.58 -7.72 5.38
CA LEU A 115 5.93 -8.11 4.03
C LEU A 115 6.18 -9.61 3.87
N VAL A 116 5.73 -10.18 2.75
CA VAL A 116 6.07 -11.56 2.35
C VAL A 116 7.58 -11.71 2.13
N ASN A 117 8.20 -10.68 1.56
CA ASN A 117 9.64 -10.52 1.50
C ASN A 117 10.02 -9.03 1.46
N GLN A 118 11.27 -8.73 1.77
CA GLN A 118 11.80 -7.37 1.82
C GLN A 118 12.03 -6.74 0.43
N SER A 119 11.43 -7.23 -0.65
CA SER A 119 11.64 -6.63 -1.97
C SER A 119 10.79 -5.38 -2.15
N ILE A 120 11.41 -4.35 -2.72
CA ILE A 120 10.73 -3.12 -3.16
C ILE A 120 11.19 -2.76 -4.56
N ALA A 121 10.24 -2.38 -5.41
CA ALA A 121 10.54 -1.81 -6.72
C ALA A 121 10.20 -0.32 -6.73
N VAL A 122 11.07 0.45 -7.39
CA VAL A 122 10.91 1.90 -7.60
C VAL A 122 10.57 2.11 -9.06
N LEU A 123 9.33 2.51 -9.35
CA LEU A 123 8.90 2.90 -10.69
C LEU A 123 8.98 4.42 -10.80
N ARG A 124 9.63 4.89 -11.87
CA ARG A 124 9.80 6.32 -12.16
C ARG A 124 8.88 6.70 -13.32
N PRO A 125 7.79 7.44 -13.06
CA PRO A 125 6.94 7.95 -14.13
C PRO A 125 7.73 8.88 -15.05
N ARG A 126 7.22 9.08 -16.27
CA ARG A 126 7.70 10.17 -17.14
C ARG A 126 7.51 11.51 -16.43
N SER A 127 8.39 12.48 -16.73
CA SER A 127 8.47 13.76 -16.03
C SER A 127 7.15 14.53 -15.98
N ASP A 128 6.38 14.54 -17.07
CA ASP A 128 5.06 15.19 -17.13
C ASP A 128 4.05 14.57 -16.14
N ILE A 129 4.05 13.24 -16.01
CA ILE A 129 3.22 12.53 -15.03
C ILE A 129 3.72 12.80 -13.61
N ALA A 130 5.03 12.81 -13.38
CA ALA A 130 5.59 13.10 -12.07
C ALA A 130 5.23 14.51 -11.58
N THR A 131 5.27 15.52 -12.45
CA THR A 131 4.84 16.89 -12.13
C THR A 131 3.33 16.96 -11.85
N ALA A 132 2.50 16.26 -12.64
CA ALA A 132 1.07 16.21 -12.39
C ALA A 132 0.74 15.55 -11.04
N LEU A 133 1.40 14.44 -10.71
CA LEU A 133 1.27 13.76 -9.42
C LEU A 133 1.72 14.66 -8.26
N GLN A 134 2.84 15.37 -8.40
CA GLN A 134 3.33 16.28 -7.36
C GLN A 134 2.34 17.41 -7.02
N THR A 135 1.51 17.83 -7.99
CA THR A 135 0.47 18.85 -7.75
C THR A 135 -0.76 18.29 -7.04
N LEU A 136 -1.00 16.98 -7.16
CA LEU A 136 -2.17 16.30 -6.62
C LEU A 136 -1.97 15.80 -5.18
N LEU A 137 -0.75 15.41 -4.83
CA LEU A 137 -0.36 14.83 -3.53
C LEU A 137 0.02 15.91 -2.51
#